data_AF-A0A2D7I9M9-F1
#
_entry.id   AF-A0A2D7I9M9-F1
#
_cell.length_a   1.000
_cell.length_b   1.000
_cell.length_c   1.000
_cell.angle_alpha   90.00
_cell.angle_beta   90.00
_cell.angle_gamma   90.00
#
_symmetry.space_group_name_H-M   'P 1'
#
loop_
_entity.id
_entity.type
_entity.pdbx_description
1 polymer ?
#
loop_
_entity_poly.entity_id
_entity_poly.type
_entity_poly.pdbx_seq_one_letter_code
_entity_poly.pdbx_strand_id
1 'polypeptide(L)' 'MDKYSPNHYQQGAIEVWDYIADQNLDYFLGNAVKYISRAGFKKGESRIDDLTKARVYITKAMEIRPTEPINYTKVPTLP' A
#
# COMPACT_ATOMS: atom_id res chain seq x y z
N MET A 1 4.81 24.91 1.21
CA MET A 1 4.89 23.43 1.12
C MET A 1 5.75 22.97 2.27
N ASP A 2 5.14 22.36 3.27
CA ASP A 2 5.88 21.80 4.40
C ASP A 2 6.74 20.63 3.93
N LYS A 3 8.01 20.64 4.35
CA LYS A 3 9.00 19.62 3.99
C LYS A 3 8.57 18.19 4.39
N TYR A 4 7.66 18.09 5.35
CA TYR A 4 7.20 16.85 5.97
C TYR A 4 5.81 16.41 5.49
N SER A 5 5.10 17.25 4.72
CA SER A 5 3.75 16.96 4.19
C SER A 5 3.66 17.33 2.71
N PRO A 6 4.20 16.48 1.81
CA PRO A 6 4.12 16.73 0.38
C PRO A 6 2.69 16.55 -0.15
N ASN A 7 2.19 17.51 -0.94
CA ASN A 7 0.81 17.51 -1.50
C ASN A 7 0.39 16.20 -2.22
N HIS A 8 1.33 15.38 -2.66
CA HIS A 8 1.03 14.11 -3.36
C HIS A 8 0.64 12.95 -2.43
N TYR A 9 0.52 13.18 -1.12
CA TYR A 9 -0.12 12.26 -0.16
C TYR A 9 -1.50 12.76 0.34
N GLN A 10 -1.93 13.97 -0.07
CA GLN A 10 -3.13 14.64 0.44
C GLN A 10 -4.34 14.46 -0.48
N GLN A 11 -4.46 13.30 -1.13
CA GLN A 11 -5.54 13.03 -2.09
C GLN A 11 -6.90 12.79 -1.40
N GLY A 12 -6.92 12.58 -0.10
CA GLY A 12 -8.12 12.33 0.70
C GLY A 12 -8.19 13.23 1.95
N ALA A 13 -9.23 13.03 2.75
CA ALA A 13 -9.44 13.76 4.00
C ALA A 13 -8.47 13.37 5.13
N ILE A 14 -7.71 12.29 4.94
CA ILE A 14 -6.79 11.71 5.93
C ILE A 14 -5.45 11.51 5.23
N GLU A 15 -4.35 11.90 5.89
CA GLU A 15 -3.01 11.64 5.37
C GLU A 15 -2.71 10.14 5.42
N VAL A 16 -2.05 9.62 4.38
CA VAL A 16 -1.81 8.17 4.24
C VAL A 16 -1.08 7.57 5.44
N TRP A 17 -0.11 8.29 6.02
CA TRP A 17 0.62 7.82 7.19
C TRP A 17 -0.21 7.80 8.49
N ASP A 18 -1.26 8.63 8.59
CA ASP A 18 -2.15 8.72 9.74
C ASP A 18 -3.10 7.53 9.69
N TYR A 19 -3.62 7.20 8.50
CA TYR A 19 -4.37 5.98 8.28
C TYR A 19 -3.53 4.72 8.59
N ILE A 20 -2.27 4.68 8.14
CA ILE A 20 -1.35 3.56 8.43
C ILE A 20 -1.13 3.39 9.94
N ALA A 21 -0.95 4.50 10.66
CA ALA A 21 -0.76 4.49 12.11
C ALA A 21 -2.04 4.08 12.86
N ASP A 22 -3.19 4.65 12.50
CA ASP A 22 -4.51 4.35 13.06
C ASP A 22 -4.88 2.86 12.90
N GLN A 23 -4.61 2.30 11.73
CA GLN A 23 -4.86 0.88 11.44
C GLN A 23 -3.74 -0.05 11.94
N ASN A 24 -2.72 0.48 12.62
CA ASN A 24 -1.56 -0.24 13.16
C ASN A 24 -0.91 -1.18 12.13
N LEU A 25 -0.74 -0.70 10.90
CA LEU A 25 -0.17 -1.50 9.82
C LEU A 25 1.34 -1.65 9.99
N ASP A 26 1.83 -2.88 9.78
CA ASP A 26 3.27 -3.15 9.78
C ASP A 26 3.99 -2.48 8.58
N TYR A 27 5.32 -2.54 8.60
CA TYR A 27 6.17 -1.94 7.57
C TYR A 27 5.78 -2.34 6.14
N PHE A 28 5.38 -3.58 5.91
CA PHE A 28 5.06 -4.06 4.56
C PHE A 28 3.69 -3.56 4.12
N LEU A 29 2.67 -3.72 4.96
CA LEU A 29 1.31 -3.27 4.65
C LEU A 29 1.25 -1.74 4.54
N GLY A 30 1.95 -1.01 5.41
CA GLY A 30 2.04 0.44 5.34
C GLY A 30 2.68 0.93 4.03
N ASN A 31 3.77 0.30 3.58
CA ASN A 31 4.36 0.65 2.29
C ASN A 31 3.43 0.29 1.12
N ALA A 32 2.72 -0.83 1.17
CA ALA A 32 1.75 -1.18 0.15
C ALA A 32 0.66 -0.10 0.01
N VAL A 33 0.06 0.32 1.12
CA VAL A 33 -0.94 1.41 1.15
C VAL A 33 -0.33 2.71 0.61
N LYS A 34 0.89 3.07 1.05
CA LYS A 34 1.62 4.24 0.55
C LYS A 34 1.73 4.28 -0.97
N TYR A 35 2.13 3.17 -1.58
CA TYR A 35 2.29 3.10 -3.05
C TYR A 35 0.94 3.07 -3.77
N ILE A 36 -0.07 2.40 -3.21
CA ILE A 36 -1.44 2.42 -3.77
C ILE A 36 -1.99 3.85 -3.80
N SER A 37 -1.88 4.59 -2.70
CA SER A 37 -2.35 5.97 -2.60
C SER A 37 -1.59 6.94 -3.51
N ARG A 38 -0.32 6.67 -3.80
CA ARG A 38 0.53 7.52 -4.66
C ARG A 38 0.33 7.25 -6.16
N ALA A 39 -0.20 6.10 -6.53
CA ALA A 39 -0.20 5.59 -7.89
C ALA A 39 -0.86 6.56 -8.89
N GLY A 40 -0.05 7.12 -9.79
CA GLY A 40 -0.49 8.07 -10.83
C GLY A 40 -0.45 9.55 -10.42
N PHE A 41 0.00 9.87 -9.21
CA PHE A 41 0.05 11.25 -8.69
C PHE A 41 1.47 11.80 -8.53
N LYS A 42 2.49 10.95 -8.58
CA LYS A 42 3.88 11.38 -8.54
C LYS A 42 4.42 11.64 -9.95
N LYS A 43 4.86 12.87 -10.20
CA LYS A 43 5.54 13.24 -11.45
C LYS A 43 6.80 12.38 -11.66
N GLY A 44 6.95 11.82 -12.85
CA GLY A 44 8.10 10.98 -13.22
C GLY A 44 7.99 9.52 -12.77
N GLU A 45 6.83 9.09 -12.27
CA GLU A 45 6.57 7.70 -11.90
C GLU A 45 5.19 7.29 -12.43
N SER A 46 5.13 6.17 -13.15
CA SER A 46 3.86 5.73 -13.73
C SER A 46 2.98 5.07 -12.69
N ARG A 47 1.67 5.06 -12.93
CA ARG A 47 0.71 4.31 -12.10
C ARG A 47 1.10 2.84 -11.95
N ILE A 48 1.59 2.22 -13.03
CA ILE A 48 1.95 0.80 -12.99
C ILE A 48 3.23 0.53 -12.18
N ASP A 49 4.17 1.49 -12.13
CA ASP A 49 5.38 1.37 -11.30
C ASP A 49 5.02 1.34 -9.81
N ASP A 50 4.13 2.25 -9.38
CA ASP A 50 3.64 2.30 -8.01
C ASP A 50 2.86 1.03 -7.63
N LEU A 51 1.96 0.56 -8.50
CA LEU A 51 1.22 -0.68 -8.26
C LEU A 51 2.16 -1.90 -8.20
N THR A 52 3.22 -1.91 -9.01
CA THR A 52 4.23 -2.97 -8.98
C THR A 52 4.99 -2.96 -7.65
N LYS A 53 5.32 -1.78 -7.12
CA LYS A 53 5.92 -1.65 -5.79
C LYS A 53 4.98 -2.15 -4.70
N ALA A 54 3.71 -1.74 -4.73
CA ALA A 54 2.71 -2.22 -3.77
C ALA A 54 2.63 -3.76 -3.76
N ARG A 55 2.59 -4.39 -4.94
CA ARG A 55 2.60 -5.85 -5.08
C ARG A 55 3.81 -6.49 -4.39
N VAL A 56 5.03 -5.95 -4.60
CA VAL A 56 6.25 -6.49 -3.97
C VAL A 56 6.15 -6.49 -2.44
N TYR A 57 5.66 -5.40 -1.85
CA TYR A 57 5.49 -5.32 -0.40
C TYR A 57 4.44 -6.30 0.12
N ILE A 58 3.31 -6.46 -0.57
CA ILE A 58 2.27 -7.45 -0.20
C ILE A 58 2.82 -8.87 -0.28
N THR A 59 3.49 -9.23 -1.38
CA THR A 59 4.14 -10.54 -1.53
C THR A 59 5.13 -10.78 -0.40
N LYS A 60 5.97 -9.79 -0.05
CA LYS A 60 6.93 -9.94 1.04
C LYS A 60 6.25 -10.13 2.40
N ALA A 61 5.13 -9.44 2.63
CA ALA A 61 4.33 -9.59 3.84
C ALA A 61 3.76 -11.00 3.98
N MET A 62 3.39 -11.65 2.88
CA MET A 62 2.91 -13.03 2.82
C MET A 62 4.05 -14.05 3.04
N GLU A 63 5.25 -13.78 2.51
CA GLU A 63 6.41 -14.66 2.71
C GLU A 63 6.91 -14.68 4.16
N ILE A 64 6.93 -13.52 4.82
CA ILE A 64 7.49 -13.37 6.17
C ILE A 64 6.53 -13.87 7.25
N ARG A 65 5.22 -13.78 7.01
CA ARG A 65 4.24 -14.40 7.88
C ARG A 65 4.15 -15.88 7.50
N PRO A 66 4.69 -16.82 8.29
CA PRO A 66 4.44 -18.23 8.05
C PRO A 66 2.93 -18.43 8.10
N THR A 67 2.30 -18.63 6.94
CA THR A 67 0.86 -18.77 6.86
C THR A 67 0.48 -20.14 7.42
N GLU A 68 -0.44 -20.17 8.38
CA GLU A 68 -1.49 -21.21 8.39
C GLU A 68 -1.98 -21.43 6.94
N PRO A 69 -2.15 -22.68 6.49
CA PRO A 69 -2.36 -23.00 5.08
C PRO A 69 -3.47 -22.15 4.44
N ILE A 70 -3.13 -21.52 3.30
CA ILE A 70 -4.04 -20.68 2.53
C ILE A 70 -5.24 -21.54 2.11
N ASN A 71 -6.43 -21.25 2.66
CA ASN A 71 -7.65 -21.92 2.25
C ASN A 71 -8.21 -21.27 0.97
N TYR A 72 -7.78 -21.78 -0.18
CA TYR A 72 -8.19 -21.33 -1.51
C TYR A 72 -9.70 -21.41 -1.78
N THR A 73 -10.51 -22.03 -0.91
CA THR A 73 -11.98 -22.08 -1.07
C THR A 73 -12.70 -20.78 -0.66
N LYS A 74 -12.00 -19.81 -0.05
CA LYS A 74 -12.61 -18.54 0.41
C LYS A 74 -12.18 -17.30 -0.37
N VAL A 75 -11.32 -17.43 -1.38
CA VAL A 75 -10.94 -16.28 -2.21
C VAL A 75 -12.10 -16.01 -3.17
N PRO A 76 -12.74 -14.84 -3.15
CA PRO A 76 -13.73 -14.50 -4.16
C PRO A 76 -13.01 -14.52 -5.52
N THR A 77 -13.42 -15.42 -6.41
CA THR A 77 -13.02 -15.32 -7.81
C THR A 77 -13.47 -13.97 -8.32
N LEU A 78 -12.55 -13.12 -8.79
CA LEU A 78 -12.92 -11.89 -9.46
C LEU A 78 -13.87 -12.23 -10.63
N PRO A 79 -14.94 -11.44 -10.83
CA PRO A 79 -15.81 -11.59 -12.00
C PRO A 79 -15.05 -11.34 -13.31
#